data_AF-A0A815HNC5-F1
#
_entry.id   AF-A0A815HNC5-F1
#
_cell.length_a   1.000
_cell.length_b   1.000
_cell.length_c   1.000
_cell.angle_alpha   90.00
_cell.angle_beta   90.00
_cell.angle_gamma   90.00
#
_symmetry.space_group_name_H-M   'P 1'
#
loop_
_entity.id
_entity.type
_entity.pdbx_description
1 polymer ?
#
loop_
_entity_poly.entity_id
_entity_poly.type
_entity_poly.pdbx_seq_one_letter_code
_entity_poly.pdbx_strand_id
1 'polypeptide(L)' 'QTYFLSCKSPKLLLLADVDRLDRDLTVGQMQGKFQMHVVPKSDYAVREDASEQVADCIASFLVRHKLVQQSSS' A
#
# COMPACT_ATOMS: atom_id res chain seq x y z
N GLN A 1 -13.28 -14.56 -3.10
CA GLN A 1 -13.07 -13.13 -2.77
C GLN A 1 -12.09 -13.07 -1.62
N THR A 2 -10.90 -12.54 -1.84
CA THR A 2 -9.91 -12.33 -0.76
C THR A 2 -10.49 -11.39 0.29
N TYR A 3 -10.31 -11.73 1.58
CA TYR A 3 -10.81 -10.92 2.72
C TYR A 3 -10.41 -9.44 2.61
N PHE A 4 -9.24 -9.16 2.03
CA PHE A 4 -8.77 -7.82 1.74
C PHE A 4 -9.73 -7.01 0.85
N LEU A 5 -10.22 -7.58 -0.25
CA LEU A 5 -11.11 -6.87 -1.19
C LEU A 5 -12.52 -6.63 -0.63
N SER A 6 -12.96 -7.46 0.33
CA SER A 6 -14.26 -7.32 0.98
C SER A 6 -14.30 -6.27 2.10
N CYS A 7 -13.13 -5.84 2.63
CA CYS A 7 -13.08 -4.88 3.73
C CYS A 7 -13.51 -3.47 3.31
N LYS A 8 -14.49 -2.89 4.02
CA LYS A 8 -15.02 -1.52 3.83
C LYS A 8 -14.17 -0.46 4.53
N SER A 9 -12.85 -0.54 4.38
CA SER A 9 -11.90 0.45 4.90
C SER A 9 -10.96 0.92 3.79
N PRO A 10 -10.32 2.09 3.96
CA PRO A 10 -9.13 2.45 3.21
C PRO A 10 -8.09 1.32 3.29
N LYS A 11 -7.49 1.00 2.16
CA LYS A 11 -6.54 -0.11 2.02
C LYS A 11 -5.30 0.35 1.26
N LEU A 12 -4.14 -0.07 1.73
CA LEU A 12 -2.83 0.14 1.11
C LEU A 12 -2.16 -1.21 0.92
N LEU A 13 -1.67 -1.47 -0.30
CA LEU A 13 -0.87 -2.64 -0.64
C LEU A 13 0.52 -2.18 -1.07
N LEU A 14 1.56 -2.59 -0.34
CA LEU A 14 2.97 -2.34 -0.66
C LEU A 14 3.59 -3.61 -1.22
N LEU A 15 4.24 -3.51 -2.38
CA LEU A 15 4.81 -4.65 -3.10
C LEU A 15 6.28 -4.38 -3.40
N ALA A 16 7.14 -5.39 -3.25
CA ALA A 16 8.51 -5.34 -3.77
C ALA A 16 8.53 -5.41 -5.31
N ASP A 17 7.57 -6.16 -5.88
CA ASP A 17 7.42 -6.39 -7.31
C ASP A 17 5.94 -6.65 -7.66
N VAL A 18 5.54 -6.28 -8.86
CA VAL A 18 4.19 -6.45 -9.42
C VAL A 18 3.99 -7.84 -10.02
N ASP A 19 5.06 -8.56 -10.34
CA ASP A 19 5.02 -9.85 -11.04
C ASP A 19 4.20 -10.94 -10.33
N ARG A 20 3.92 -10.77 -9.02
CA ARG A 20 3.16 -11.74 -8.21
C ARG A 20 1.73 -11.30 -7.89
N LEU A 21 1.19 -10.27 -8.55
CA LEU A 21 -0.15 -9.79 -8.25
C LEU A 21 -1.23 -10.73 -8.81
N ASP A 22 -2.06 -11.30 -7.92
CA ASP A 22 -3.19 -12.14 -8.33
C ASP A 22 -4.18 -11.40 -9.23
N ARG A 23 -4.81 -12.13 -10.17
CA ARG A 23 -5.83 -11.58 -11.10
C ARG A 23 -6.93 -10.78 -10.39
N ASP A 24 -7.42 -11.27 -9.26
CA ASP A 24 -8.45 -10.59 -8.46
C ASP A 24 -7.96 -9.25 -7.89
N LEU A 25 -6.68 -9.18 -7.50
CA LEU A 25 -6.04 -7.96 -7.01
C LEU A 25 -5.77 -6.99 -8.15
N THR A 26 -5.34 -7.47 -9.33
CA THR A 26 -5.22 -6.64 -10.54
C THR A 26 -6.55 -5.99 -10.89
N VAL A 27 -7.65 -6.77 -10.93
CA VAL A 27 -8.99 -6.23 -11.20
C VAL A 27 -9.42 -5.26 -10.09
N GLY A 28 -9.14 -5.59 -8.82
CA GLY A 28 -9.44 -4.71 -7.70
C GLY A 28 -8.68 -3.38 -7.75
N GLN A 29 -7.43 -3.40 -8.19
CA GLN A 29 -6.60 -2.22 -8.39
C GLN A 29 -7.15 -1.35 -9.52
N MET A 30 -7.50 -1.95 -10.67
CA MET A 30 -8.10 -1.23 -11.79
C MET A 30 -9.45 -0.59 -11.44
N GLN A 31 -10.19 -1.19 -10.51
CA GLN A 31 -11.44 -0.65 -9.96
C GLN A 31 -11.23 0.39 -8.84
N GLY A 32 -9.98 0.71 -8.47
CA GLY A 32 -9.66 1.68 -7.43
C GLY A 32 -10.02 1.23 -6.00
N LYS A 33 -10.13 -0.09 -5.75
CA LYS A 33 -10.58 -0.61 -4.44
C LYS A 33 -9.54 -0.45 -3.31
N PHE A 34 -8.28 -0.22 -3.66
CA PHE A 34 -7.17 0.01 -2.73
C PHE A 34 -6.07 0.83 -3.41
N GLN A 35 -5.20 1.45 -2.61
CA GLN A 35 -3.99 2.10 -3.10
C GLN A 35 -2.86 1.06 -3.19
N MET A 36 -2.08 1.12 -4.26
CA MET A 36 -0.96 0.22 -4.50
C MET A 36 0.31 1.03 -4.69
N HIS A 37 1.39 0.65 -4.00
CA HIS A 37 2.71 1.22 -4.20
C HIS A 37 3.73 0.11 -4.38
N VAL A 38 4.61 0.29 -5.36
CA VAL A 38 5.74 -0.62 -5.59
C VAL A 38 6.96 0.05 -4.99
N VAL A 39 7.62 -0.65 -4.07
CA VAL A 39 8.84 -0.19 -3.40
C VAL A 39 9.99 -0.99 -4.00
N PRO A 40 10.66 -0.46 -5.04
CA PRO A 40 11.76 -1.16 -5.70
C PRO A 40 12.95 -1.30 -4.74
N LYS A 41 13.69 -2.43 -4.86
CA LYS A 41 14.88 -2.81 -4.06
C LYS A 41 14.63 -3.44 -2.69
N SER A 42 13.69 -4.38 -2.61
CA SER A 42 13.64 -5.29 -1.46
C SER A 42 13.84 -6.71 -1.92
N ASP A 43 14.98 -7.30 -1.54
CA ASP A 43 15.30 -8.70 -1.85
C ASP A 43 14.70 -9.66 -0.81
N TYR A 44 14.39 -9.18 0.40
CA TYR A 44 13.92 -10.02 1.50
C TYR A 44 12.63 -9.50 2.16
N ALA A 45 12.62 -8.26 2.65
CA ALA A 45 11.46 -7.69 3.33
C ALA A 45 11.37 -6.17 3.13
N VAL A 46 10.31 -5.72 2.45
CA VAL A 46 10.12 -4.31 2.07
C VAL A 46 10.20 -3.37 3.27
N ARG A 47 9.72 -3.83 4.43
CA ARG A 47 9.75 -3.07 5.68
C ARG A 47 11.17 -2.84 6.22
N GLU A 48 12.06 -3.81 6.05
CA GLU A 48 13.42 -3.78 6.59
C GLU A 48 14.41 -3.18 5.59
N ASP A 49 14.24 -3.51 4.31
CA ASP A 49 15.12 -3.06 3.23
C ASP A 49 14.85 -1.60 2.81
N ALA A 50 13.62 -1.12 3.00
CA ALA A 50 13.17 0.20 2.53
C ALA A 50 12.28 0.91 3.56
N SER A 51 12.69 0.88 4.82
CA SER A 51 11.93 1.42 5.97
C SER A 51 11.49 2.88 5.79
N GLU A 52 12.34 3.73 5.20
CA GLU A 52 12.04 5.15 4.93
C GLU A 52 10.93 5.31 3.88
N GLN A 53 11.04 4.63 2.74
CA GLN A 53 10.01 4.67 1.68
C GLN A 53 8.68 4.09 2.17
N VAL A 54 8.72 3.06 3.00
CA VAL A 54 7.52 2.49 3.63
C VAL A 54 6.90 3.50 4.59
N ALA A 55 7.69 4.20 5.40
CA ALA A 55 7.21 5.23 6.31
C ALA A 55 6.54 6.37 5.53
N ASP A 56 7.14 6.84 4.44
CA ASP A 56 6.57 7.89 3.59
C ASP A 56 5.26 7.47 2.94
N CYS A 57 5.18 6.22 2.45
CA CYS A 57 3.96 5.68 1.88
C CYS A 57 2.84 5.60 2.92
N ILE A 58 3.14 5.15 4.14
CA ILE A 58 2.17 5.06 5.22
C ILE A 58 1.74 6.46 5.67
N ALA A 59 2.67 7.39 5.88
CA ALA A 59 2.36 8.76 6.26
C ALA A 59 1.45 9.43 5.23
N SER A 60 1.79 9.32 3.95
CA SER A 60 0.99 9.85 2.84
C SER A 60 -0.42 9.25 2.81
N PHE A 61 -0.54 7.94 3.05
CA PHE A 61 -1.82 7.24 3.12
C PHE A 61 -2.67 7.74 4.30
N LEU A 62 -2.08 7.84 5.49
CA LEU A 62 -2.78 8.28 6.70
C LEU A 62 -3.31 9.71 6.58
N VAL A 63 -2.49 10.62 6.03
CA VAL A 63 -2.88 12.02 5.78
C VAL A 63 -4.00 12.09 4.74
N ARG A 64 -3.87 11.36 3.63
CA ARG A 64 -4.89 11.33 2.57
C ARG A 64 -6.25 10.85 3.06
N HIS A 65 -6.28 9.88 3.96
CA HIS A 65 -7.51 9.35 4.56
C HIS A 65 -7.93 10.06 5.84
N LYS A 66 -7.27 11.18 6.19
CA LYS A 66 -7.55 12.01 7.37
C LYS A 66 -7.50 11.23 8.70
N LEU A 67 -6.67 10.19 8.75
CA LEU A 67 -6.46 9.38 9.95
C LEU A 67 -5.46 10.04 10.91
N VAL A 68 -4.61 10.93 10.40
CA VAL A 68 -3.61 11.68 11.16
C VAL A 68 -3.56 13.12 10.62
N GLN A 69 -3.31 14.09 11.51
CA GLN A 69 -3.01 15.48 11.14
C GLN A 69 -1.50 15.60 10.92
N GLN A 70 -1.07 16.21 9.81
CA GLN A 70 0.35 16.56 9.68
C GLN A 70 0.69 17.60 10.76
N SER A 71 1.60 17.24 11.66
CA SER A 71 2.18 18.19 12.60
C SER A 71 3.17 19.05 11.82
N SER A 72 2.74 20.24 11.41
CA SER A 72 3.63 21.28 10.92
C SER A 72 4.51 21.75 12.09
N SER A 73 5.75 21.31 12.13
CA SER A 73 6.80 21.87 13.01
C SER A 73 7.86 22.55 12.16
#